data_AF-A0A821CD31-F1
#
_entry.id   AF-A0A821CD31-F1
#
_cell.length_a   1.000
_cell.length_b   1.000
_cell.length_c   1.000
_cell.angle_alpha   90.00
_cell.angle_beta   90.00
_cell.angle_gamma   90.00
#
_symmetry.space_group_name_H-M   'P 1'
#
loop_
_entity.id
_entity.type
_entity.pdbx_description
1 polymer ?
#
loop_
_entity_poly.entity_id
_entity_poly.type
_entity_poly.pdbx_seq_one_letter_code
_entity_poly.pdbx_strand_id
1 'polypeptide(L)'
;MKGADIGIGWVDQAGNVHFQDRYAFGMGLPIIDNTTTDWFHLQGREQNGWTSIQFKRLLDTCDSMDVPIISGTNILIFAYGLVDPDLLRSGSDISYHDTRRGTRIIPLRSYGNPSSEEKFAGLDSVDFRVSNYRVPSEESNYYCKVYKSPAQFLTKRHAVAHKVLIDSANRDLVHHLVLYECDPAAVFDDTNLPDDVCDNVYAHVHMCMSNSAIVWAVGGDDIEEFPEEAGYPIGGDLPVKYYVLEIHYDNPRRTLNRIDSTGVRFYIGKELRQYDLGFLSFGTGPNPSSLAIPPQANQFVVDSYCSPRATQ
;
A
#
# COMPACT_ATOMS: atom_id res chain seq x y z
N MET A 1 -20.94 -6.64 0.73
CA MET A 1 -22.15 -6.03 1.31
C MET A 1 -22.77 -6.90 2.38
N LYS A 2 -22.93 -8.24 2.19
CA LYS A 2 -23.29 -9.13 3.31
C LYS A 2 -22.33 -8.95 4.50
N GLY A 3 -22.88 -8.77 5.70
CA GLY A 3 -22.17 -8.53 6.95
C GLY A 3 -21.65 -7.10 7.13
N ALA A 4 -22.11 -6.14 6.32
CA ALA A 4 -21.68 -4.75 6.41
C ALA A 4 -22.54 -3.94 7.39
N ASP A 5 -21.84 -3.15 8.20
CA ASP A 5 -22.31 -2.03 9.02
C ASP A 5 -22.31 -0.76 8.15
N ILE A 6 -23.46 -0.09 8.05
CA ILE A 6 -23.74 0.93 7.03
C ILE A 6 -24.48 2.13 7.62
N GLY A 7 -23.82 3.29 7.62
CA GLY A 7 -24.49 4.59 7.74
C GLY A 7 -25.06 5.07 6.39
N ILE A 8 -26.36 5.41 6.34
CA ILE A 8 -27.01 6.03 5.16
C ILE A 8 -27.54 7.40 5.54
N GLY A 9 -27.17 8.46 4.79
CA GLY A 9 -27.69 9.80 5.04
C GLY A 9 -27.91 10.64 3.79
N TRP A 10 -28.77 11.64 3.92
CA TRP A 10 -29.12 12.64 2.90
C TRP A 10 -29.48 13.97 3.55
N VAL A 11 -29.61 15.03 2.74
CA VAL A 11 -30.02 16.37 3.19
C VAL A 11 -31.28 16.72 2.44
N ASP A 12 -32.40 16.90 3.13
CA ASP A 12 -33.67 17.19 2.47
C ASP A 12 -33.74 18.62 1.90
N GLN A 13 -34.80 18.90 1.14
CA GLN A 13 -35.04 20.22 0.53
C GLN A 13 -35.15 21.38 1.54
N ALA A 14 -35.48 21.08 2.80
CA ALA A 14 -35.53 22.06 3.88
C ALA A 14 -34.15 22.25 4.57
N GLY A 15 -33.13 21.50 4.15
CA GLY A 15 -31.78 21.53 4.68
C GLY A 15 -31.59 20.66 5.91
N ASN A 16 -32.56 19.80 6.27
CA ASN A 16 -32.41 18.91 7.41
C ASN A 16 -31.58 17.68 7.01
N VAL A 17 -30.67 17.28 7.90
CA VAL A 17 -29.87 16.08 7.74
C VAL A 17 -30.66 14.88 8.25
N HIS A 18 -30.73 13.86 7.42
CA HIS A 18 -31.24 12.55 7.82
C HIS A 18 -30.08 11.56 7.80
N PHE A 19 -30.01 10.70 8.82
CA PHE A 19 -28.98 9.68 8.94
C PHE A 19 -29.56 8.44 9.61
N GLN A 20 -29.27 7.28 9.04
CA GLN A 20 -29.78 5.99 9.48
C GLN A 20 -28.63 5.02 9.68
N ASP A 21 -28.68 4.35 10.82
CA ASP A 21 -27.86 3.20 11.15
C ASP A 21 -28.49 1.93 10.56
N ARG A 22 -27.72 1.14 9.82
CA ARG A 22 -28.25 0.02 9.04
C ARG A 22 -27.27 -1.15 8.93
N TYR A 23 -27.85 -2.36 8.88
CA TYR A 23 -27.10 -3.60 8.73
C TYR A 23 -27.51 -4.41 7.50
N ALA A 24 -26.54 -4.99 6.81
CA ALA A 24 -26.75 -5.79 5.60
C ALA A 24 -26.57 -7.30 5.83
N PHE A 25 -27.67 -8.04 6.03
CA PHE A 25 -27.66 -9.51 6.11
C PHE A 25 -27.31 -10.22 4.80
N GLY A 26 -27.35 -9.51 3.67
CA GLY A 26 -27.20 -10.09 2.34
C GLY A 26 -27.04 -9.03 1.25
N MET A 27 -27.23 -9.46 0.00
CA MET A 27 -27.23 -8.59 -1.17
C MET A 27 -28.64 -8.03 -1.37
N GLY A 28 -28.99 -6.99 -0.65
CA GLY A 28 -30.32 -6.36 -0.66
C GLY A 28 -30.31 -5.04 0.09
N LEU A 29 -31.50 -4.44 0.26
CA LEU A 29 -31.65 -3.22 1.06
C LEU A 29 -31.23 -3.51 2.51
N PRO A 30 -30.22 -2.82 3.07
CA PRO A 30 -29.83 -2.98 4.46
C PRO A 30 -31.01 -2.60 5.38
N ILE A 31 -31.24 -3.37 6.44
CA ILE A 31 -32.32 -3.07 7.39
C ILE A 31 -31.89 -1.96 8.34
N ILE A 32 -32.84 -1.27 8.96
CA ILE A 32 -32.54 -0.34 10.06
C ILE A 32 -32.00 -1.14 11.23
N ASP A 33 -30.84 -0.72 11.74
CA ASP A 33 -30.35 -1.19 13.03
C ASP A 33 -31.19 -0.52 14.13
N ASN A 34 -31.88 -1.35 14.91
CA ASN A 34 -32.73 -0.91 15.99
C ASN A 34 -32.29 -1.44 17.36
N THR A 35 -31.13 -2.12 17.44
CA THR A 35 -30.58 -2.59 18.71
C THR A 35 -29.87 -1.46 19.43
N THR A 36 -29.08 -0.67 18.71
CA THR A 36 -28.46 0.56 19.20
C THR A 36 -28.47 1.66 18.13
N THR A 37 -27.89 2.83 18.44
CA THR A 37 -27.68 3.90 17.48
C THR A 37 -26.24 4.33 17.65
N ASP A 38 -25.38 3.83 16.77
CA ASP A 38 -23.94 3.93 16.90
C ASP A 38 -23.34 4.98 15.97
N TRP A 39 -24.10 5.30 14.93
CA TRP A 39 -23.81 6.39 14.02
C TRP A 39 -24.58 7.66 14.40
N PHE A 40 -23.84 8.74 14.64
CA PHE A 40 -24.43 10.05 14.94
C PHE A 40 -23.98 11.06 13.90
N HIS A 41 -24.93 11.61 13.15
CA HIS A 41 -24.63 12.78 12.31
C HIS A 41 -24.33 14.00 13.19
N LEU A 42 -23.49 14.89 12.68
CA LEU A 42 -23.13 16.16 13.31
C LEU A 42 -23.72 17.33 12.52
N GLN A 43 -23.49 17.33 11.22
CA GLN A 43 -23.98 18.36 10.31
C GLN A 43 -23.96 17.82 8.88
N GLY A 44 -24.70 18.48 7.99
CA GLY A 44 -24.72 18.12 6.59
C GLY A 44 -25.21 19.29 5.75
N ARG A 45 -24.80 19.30 4.49
CA ARG A 45 -25.20 20.32 3.52
C ARG A 45 -25.23 19.74 2.13
N GLU A 46 -26.14 20.28 1.32
CA GLU A 46 -26.12 20.08 -0.13
C GLU A 46 -25.81 21.42 -0.81
N GLN A 47 -24.74 21.46 -1.60
CA GLN A 47 -24.32 22.67 -2.29
C GLN A 47 -23.56 22.32 -3.57
N ASN A 48 -23.87 23.01 -4.67
CA ASN A 48 -23.18 22.87 -5.95
C ASN A 48 -23.14 21.42 -6.48
N GLY A 49 -24.21 20.65 -6.26
CA GLY A 49 -24.29 19.24 -6.68
C GLY A 49 -23.54 18.25 -5.78
N TRP A 50 -23.08 18.70 -4.61
CA TRP A 50 -22.44 17.85 -3.61
C TRP A 50 -23.25 17.77 -2.33
N THR A 51 -23.49 16.54 -1.85
CA THR A 51 -23.98 16.28 -0.50
C THR A 51 -22.79 15.93 0.40
N SER A 52 -22.61 16.68 1.48
CA SER A 52 -21.58 16.43 2.48
C SER A 52 -22.25 16.20 3.82
N ILE A 53 -21.99 15.06 4.45
CA ILE A 53 -22.49 14.73 5.79
C ILE A 53 -21.32 14.39 6.69
N GLN A 54 -21.25 15.05 7.83
CA GLN A 54 -20.30 14.76 8.88
C GLN A 54 -20.99 13.91 9.95
N PHE A 55 -20.31 12.87 10.42
CA PHE A 55 -20.81 11.97 11.45
C PHE A 55 -19.70 11.59 12.44
N LYS A 56 -20.09 10.97 13.55
CA LYS A 56 -19.21 10.31 14.52
C LYS A 56 -19.74 8.90 14.79
N ARG A 57 -18.81 7.98 15.04
CA ARG A 57 -19.06 6.60 15.47
C ARG A 57 -17.93 6.19 16.40
N LEU A 58 -18.20 5.36 17.40
CA LEU A 58 -17.14 4.75 18.19
C LEU A 58 -16.31 3.80 17.33
N LEU A 59 -15.06 3.55 17.72
CA LEU A 59 -14.22 2.58 17.01
C LEU A 59 -14.78 1.16 17.15
N ASP A 60 -15.17 0.80 18.37
CA ASP A 60 -15.87 -0.42 18.72
C ASP A 60 -17.09 -0.04 19.54
N THR A 61 -18.26 -0.47 19.09
CA THR A 61 -19.57 -0.16 19.67
C THR A 61 -20.05 -1.30 20.56
N CYS A 62 -19.40 -2.47 20.48
CA CYS A 62 -19.84 -3.72 21.08
C CYS A 62 -21.22 -4.20 20.62
N ASP A 63 -21.78 -3.67 19.51
CA ASP A 63 -22.96 -4.24 18.85
C ASP A 63 -22.54 -5.39 17.91
N SER A 64 -23.27 -6.50 18.01
CA SER A 64 -23.19 -7.65 17.10
C SER A 64 -23.49 -7.34 15.62
N MET A 65 -24.21 -6.26 15.32
CA MET A 65 -24.49 -5.80 13.96
C MET A 65 -23.47 -4.78 13.45
N ASP A 66 -22.49 -4.40 14.28
CA ASP A 66 -21.45 -3.46 13.91
C ASP A 66 -20.12 -4.13 13.57
N VAL A 67 -19.35 -3.49 12.70
CA VAL A 67 -17.98 -3.93 12.37
C VAL A 67 -16.97 -3.08 13.15
N PRO A 68 -16.14 -3.66 14.03
CA PRO A 68 -15.15 -2.87 14.77
C PRO A 68 -14.14 -2.23 13.81
N ILE A 69 -13.84 -0.95 14.01
CA ILE A 69 -12.79 -0.23 13.29
C ILE A 69 -11.47 -0.56 13.97
N ILE A 70 -10.68 -1.41 13.31
CA ILE A 70 -9.45 -1.97 13.84
C ILE A 70 -8.22 -1.17 13.39
N SER A 71 -7.10 -1.41 14.08
CA SER A 71 -5.80 -0.98 13.58
C SER A 71 -5.43 -1.81 12.36
N GLY A 72 -4.84 -1.18 11.35
CA GLY A 72 -4.53 -1.82 10.06
C GLY A 72 -5.68 -1.69 9.05
N THR A 73 -5.88 -2.73 8.25
CA THR A 73 -6.75 -2.72 7.07
C THR A 73 -8.23 -2.71 7.43
N ASN A 74 -8.95 -1.65 7.02
CA ASN A 74 -10.40 -1.60 7.07
C ASN A 74 -10.95 -1.56 5.63
N ILE A 75 -12.03 -2.30 5.37
CA ILE A 75 -12.68 -2.34 4.05
C ILE A 75 -13.89 -1.41 4.09
N LEU A 76 -13.77 -0.26 3.45
CA LEU A 76 -14.87 0.67 3.26
C LEU A 76 -15.63 0.33 1.99
N ILE A 77 -16.95 0.25 2.08
CA ILE A 77 -17.84 0.25 0.90
C ILE A 77 -18.54 1.61 0.84
N PHE A 78 -18.81 2.08 -0.37
CA PHE A 78 -19.58 3.30 -0.56
C PHE A 78 -20.56 3.14 -1.72
N ALA A 79 -21.64 3.91 -1.66
CA ALA A 79 -22.62 4.06 -2.72
C ALA A 79 -23.31 5.42 -2.60
N TYR A 80 -23.86 5.94 -3.71
CA TYR A 80 -24.61 7.20 -3.68
C TYR A 80 -25.82 7.20 -4.62
N GLY A 81 -26.90 7.83 -4.16
CA GLY A 81 -28.15 8.07 -4.91
C GLY A 81 -28.09 9.33 -5.78
N LEU A 82 -29.06 9.49 -6.69
CA LEU A 82 -29.28 10.77 -7.41
C LEU A 82 -30.47 11.55 -6.84
N VAL A 83 -31.24 10.90 -5.97
CA VAL A 83 -32.49 11.39 -5.41
C VAL A 83 -32.50 11.04 -3.94
N ASP A 84 -33.03 11.95 -3.13
CA ASP A 84 -33.23 11.72 -1.71
C ASP A 84 -34.32 10.66 -1.50
N PRO A 85 -34.19 9.82 -0.46
CA PRO A 85 -35.26 8.92 -0.06
C PRO A 85 -36.56 9.66 0.30
N ASP A 86 -37.68 9.29 -0.34
CA ASP A 86 -39.02 9.73 0.06
C ASP A 86 -39.58 8.81 1.16
N LEU A 87 -39.16 9.07 2.39
CA LEU A 87 -39.61 8.28 3.53
C LEU A 87 -41.09 8.47 3.87
N LEU A 88 -41.75 9.52 3.37
CA LEU A 88 -43.16 9.81 3.64
C LEU A 88 -44.12 8.91 2.85
N ARG A 89 -43.69 8.36 1.70
CA ARG A 89 -44.54 7.51 0.84
C ARG A 89 -44.39 6.01 1.06
N SER A 90 -43.24 5.52 1.53
CA SER A 90 -43.01 4.06 1.63
C SER A 90 -42.19 3.59 2.84
N GLY A 91 -41.69 4.49 3.69
CA GLY A 91 -40.87 4.13 4.86
C GLY A 91 -39.53 3.43 4.55
N SER A 92 -39.20 3.17 3.27
CA SER A 92 -38.00 2.43 2.86
C SER A 92 -37.52 2.75 1.43
N ASP A 93 -37.70 3.98 0.96
CA ASP A 93 -37.34 4.37 -0.43
C ASP A 93 -35.85 4.69 -0.65
N ILE A 94 -34.96 3.78 -0.27
CA ILE A 94 -33.54 3.91 -0.66
C ILE A 94 -33.40 3.21 -2.01
N SER A 95 -33.33 4.03 -3.05
CA SER A 95 -33.18 3.56 -4.43
C SER A 95 -31.85 2.84 -4.66
N TYR A 96 -31.85 1.88 -5.59
CA TYR A 96 -30.64 1.18 -6.00
C TYR A 96 -29.63 2.13 -6.65
N HIS A 97 -28.38 2.09 -6.18
CA HIS A 97 -27.29 2.97 -6.62
C HIS A 97 -26.71 2.60 -8.01
N ASP A 98 -27.08 1.46 -8.59
CA ASP A 98 -26.51 0.96 -9.85
C ASP A 98 -24.96 0.88 -9.78
N THR A 99 -24.24 1.38 -10.78
CA THR A 99 -22.78 1.43 -10.85
C THR A 99 -22.14 2.47 -9.92
N ARG A 100 -22.92 3.31 -9.23
CA ARG A 100 -22.44 4.38 -8.34
C ARG A 100 -22.10 3.84 -6.95
N ARG A 101 -21.18 2.89 -6.93
CA ARG A 101 -20.69 2.21 -5.74
C ARG A 101 -19.22 1.83 -5.91
N GLY A 102 -18.57 1.52 -4.80
CA GLY A 102 -17.23 0.97 -4.82
C GLY A 102 -16.80 0.45 -3.47
N THR A 103 -15.59 -0.07 -3.45
CA THR A 103 -14.90 -0.57 -2.25
C THR A 103 -13.52 0.05 -2.21
N ARG A 104 -13.04 0.38 -1.01
CA ARG A 104 -11.69 0.86 -0.78
C ARG A 104 -11.13 0.28 0.51
N ILE A 105 -9.86 -0.10 0.47
CA ILE A 105 -9.12 -0.50 1.66
C ILE A 105 -8.45 0.76 2.24
N ILE A 106 -8.68 1.04 3.52
CA ILE A 106 -8.15 2.25 4.19
C ILE A 106 -7.70 1.89 5.62
N PRO A 107 -6.54 2.38 6.08
CA PRO A 107 -6.17 2.30 7.48
C PRO A 107 -6.80 3.45 8.28
N LEU A 108 -8.05 3.27 8.74
CA LEU A 108 -8.82 4.31 9.45
C LEU A 108 -8.20 4.73 10.80
N ARG A 109 -7.30 3.92 11.35
CA ARG A 109 -6.56 4.20 12.60
C ARG A 109 -5.10 4.56 12.39
N SER A 110 -4.65 4.82 11.15
CA SER A 110 -3.29 5.33 10.95
C SER A 110 -3.16 6.73 11.54
N TYR A 111 -2.23 6.89 12.48
CA TYR A 111 -1.86 8.17 13.07
C TYR A 111 -0.78 8.81 12.21
N GLY A 112 -1.10 9.96 11.61
CA GLY A 112 -0.15 10.75 10.82
C GLY A 112 -0.76 11.18 9.50
N ASN A 113 -0.48 12.42 9.08
CA ASN A 113 -0.71 12.79 7.69
C ASN A 113 0.36 12.10 6.83
N PRO A 114 0.03 11.68 5.60
CA PRO A 114 1.04 11.23 4.66
C PRO A 114 2.16 12.26 4.58
N SER A 115 3.42 11.81 4.68
CA SER A 115 4.56 12.71 4.58
C SER A 115 4.56 13.37 3.20
N SER A 116 4.59 14.71 3.17
CA SER A 116 4.68 15.45 1.92
C SER A 116 6.14 15.54 1.47
N GLU A 117 6.36 15.49 0.16
CA GLU A 117 7.70 15.64 -0.43
C GLU A 117 8.37 16.98 -0.08
N GLU A 118 7.56 18.01 0.18
CA GLU A 118 8.03 19.33 0.62
C GLU A 118 8.86 19.26 1.92
N LYS A 119 8.59 18.28 2.80
CA LYS A 119 9.35 18.08 4.04
C LYS A 119 10.83 17.74 3.78
N PHE A 120 11.12 17.14 2.63
CA PHE A 120 12.47 16.72 2.24
C PHE A 120 13.10 17.66 1.21
N ALA A 121 12.48 18.82 0.94
CA ALA A 121 13.01 19.80 0.02
C ALA A 121 14.40 20.30 0.46
N GLY A 122 15.35 20.27 -0.47
CA GLY A 122 16.73 20.71 -0.24
C GLY A 122 17.64 19.70 0.45
N LEU A 123 17.18 18.47 0.69
CA LEU A 123 18.06 17.34 1.02
C LEU A 123 18.71 16.78 -0.25
N ASP A 124 19.91 16.20 -0.09
CA ASP A 124 20.49 15.37 -1.14
C ASP A 124 19.61 14.15 -1.39
N SER A 125 19.67 13.58 -2.59
CA SER A 125 18.91 12.37 -2.91
C SER A 125 19.69 11.43 -3.83
N VAL A 126 19.27 10.17 -3.83
CA VAL A 126 19.77 9.16 -4.77
C VAL A 126 18.61 8.30 -5.27
N ASP A 127 18.61 8.06 -6.58
CA ASP A 127 17.58 7.29 -7.27
C ASP A 127 18.14 5.97 -7.78
N PHE A 128 17.41 4.88 -7.49
CA PHE A 128 17.56 3.59 -8.14
C PHE A 128 16.35 3.42 -9.05
N ARG A 129 16.52 3.60 -10.36
CA ARG A 129 15.40 3.73 -11.31
C ARG A 129 15.67 3.08 -12.67
N VAL A 130 14.76 2.21 -13.12
CA VAL A 130 14.81 1.73 -14.51
C VAL A 130 14.59 2.90 -15.46
N SER A 131 15.10 2.80 -16.69
CA SER A 131 15.12 3.94 -17.61
C SER A 131 14.52 3.52 -18.95
N ASN A 132 13.33 4.05 -19.25
CA ASN A 132 12.60 3.75 -20.49
C ASN A 132 12.43 2.25 -20.77
N TYR A 133 12.20 1.44 -19.73
CA TYR A 133 11.97 0.01 -19.88
C TYR A 133 10.67 -0.22 -20.65
N ARG A 134 10.73 -1.04 -21.69
CA ARG A 134 9.55 -1.44 -22.46
C ARG A 134 8.93 -2.64 -21.76
N VAL A 135 7.91 -2.38 -20.94
CA VAL A 135 7.20 -3.45 -20.23
C VAL A 135 6.55 -4.39 -21.26
N PRO A 136 6.80 -5.70 -21.19
CA PRO A 136 6.23 -6.65 -22.13
C PRO A 136 4.72 -6.82 -21.91
N SER A 137 4.06 -7.41 -22.90
CA SER A 137 2.63 -7.72 -22.82
C SER A 137 2.33 -9.06 -22.14
N GLU A 138 3.34 -9.72 -21.56
CA GLU A 138 3.11 -10.88 -20.70
C GLU A 138 2.26 -10.48 -19.50
N GLU A 139 1.52 -11.44 -18.95
CA GLU A 139 0.63 -11.22 -17.82
C GLU A 139 1.38 -10.84 -16.55
N SER A 140 2.57 -11.41 -16.35
CA SER A 140 3.46 -11.08 -15.25
C SER A 140 4.89 -10.99 -15.78
N ASN A 141 5.63 -9.98 -15.33
CA ASN A 141 7.03 -9.78 -15.70
C ASN A 141 7.81 -9.24 -14.50
N TYR A 142 8.98 -9.83 -14.24
CA TYR A 142 9.92 -9.36 -13.23
C TYR A 142 11.16 -8.82 -13.92
N TYR A 143 11.50 -7.57 -13.64
CA TYR A 143 12.65 -6.90 -14.23
C TYR A 143 13.66 -6.52 -13.16
N CYS A 144 14.93 -6.85 -13.39
CA CYS A 144 16.02 -6.69 -12.44
C CYS A 144 17.12 -5.80 -13.00
N LYS A 145 17.46 -4.75 -12.26
CA LYS A 145 18.55 -3.82 -12.60
C LYS A 145 19.55 -3.70 -11.47
N VAL A 146 20.82 -3.96 -11.77
CA VAL A 146 21.93 -3.87 -10.82
C VAL A 146 22.49 -2.45 -10.79
N TYR A 147 22.77 -1.95 -9.59
CA TYR A 147 23.40 -0.66 -9.34
C TYR A 147 24.63 -0.84 -8.48
N LYS A 148 25.64 -0.01 -8.74
CA LYS A 148 26.72 0.20 -7.78
C LYS A 148 26.27 1.13 -6.66
N SER A 149 26.83 0.96 -5.47
CA SER A 149 26.62 1.86 -4.34
C SER A 149 26.90 3.33 -4.74
N PRO A 150 26.12 4.31 -4.27
CA PRO A 150 26.20 5.68 -4.77
C PRO A 150 27.55 6.35 -4.47
N ALA A 151 28.34 6.56 -5.52
CA ALA A 151 29.71 7.06 -5.41
C ALA A 151 29.83 8.50 -4.88
N GLN A 152 28.74 9.27 -4.89
CA GLN A 152 28.71 10.63 -4.33
C GLN A 152 28.86 10.65 -2.80
N PHE A 153 28.62 9.52 -2.12
CA PHE A 153 28.76 9.39 -0.68
C PHE A 153 30.00 8.58 -0.36
N LEU A 154 31.14 9.27 -0.18
CA LEU A 154 32.42 8.62 0.14
C LEU A 154 32.42 7.95 1.53
N THR A 155 31.58 8.46 2.44
CA THR A 155 31.41 7.94 3.80
C THR A 155 29.93 7.68 4.08
N LYS A 156 29.64 6.94 5.15
CA LYS A 156 28.29 6.55 5.55
C LYS A 156 27.42 7.80 5.71
N ARG A 157 26.23 7.72 5.14
CA ARG A 157 25.12 8.68 5.31
C ARG A 157 23.88 7.90 5.71
N HIS A 158 22.90 8.60 6.28
CA HIS A 158 21.59 8.03 6.57
C HIS A 158 20.56 8.61 5.62
N ALA A 159 19.87 7.76 4.89
CA ALA A 159 18.59 8.13 4.32
C ALA A 159 17.57 8.27 5.46
N VAL A 160 16.73 9.31 5.40
CA VAL A 160 15.72 9.63 6.42
C VAL A 160 14.29 9.39 5.93
N ALA A 161 14.14 9.15 4.63
CA ALA A 161 12.90 8.79 3.99
C ALA A 161 13.20 8.15 2.64
N HIS A 162 12.22 7.42 2.10
CA HIS A 162 12.23 6.99 0.71
C HIS A 162 10.96 7.46 -0.01
N LYS A 163 11.04 7.56 -1.34
CA LYS A 163 9.91 7.79 -2.23
C LYS A 163 9.92 6.80 -3.38
N VAL A 164 8.79 6.15 -3.60
CA VAL A 164 8.55 5.34 -4.79
C VAL A 164 8.20 6.24 -5.96
N LEU A 165 8.93 6.05 -7.06
CA LEU A 165 8.83 6.84 -8.27
C LEU A 165 8.11 6.01 -9.34
N ILE A 166 6.79 6.14 -9.42
CA ILE A 166 5.98 5.47 -10.46
C ILE A 166 5.34 6.54 -11.34
N ASP A 167 5.50 6.40 -12.65
CA ASP A 167 4.81 7.26 -13.60
C ASP A 167 3.31 7.00 -13.51
N SER A 168 2.49 8.06 -13.39
CA SER A 168 1.04 7.92 -13.20
C SER A 168 0.38 7.10 -14.30
N ALA A 169 0.97 7.11 -15.50
CA ALA A 169 0.53 6.33 -16.65
C ALA A 169 0.75 4.83 -16.53
N ASN A 170 1.58 4.33 -15.58
CA ASN A 170 1.90 2.91 -15.39
C ASN A 170 1.55 2.39 -13.99
N ARG A 171 0.85 3.18 -13.19
CA ARG A 171 0.46 2.79 -11.83
C ARG A 171 -0.49 1.59 -11.78
N ASP A 172 -1.15 1.28 -12.90
CA ASP A 172 -1.94 0.06 -13.10
C ASP A 172 -1.10 -1.19 -13.35
N LEU A 173 0.21 -1.06 -13.66
CA LEU A 173 1.10 -2.17 -13.97
C LEU A 173 2.04 -2.51 -12.82
N VAL A 174 2.59 -1.52 -12.12
CA VAL A 174 3.59 -1.74 -11.07
C VAL A 174 2.89 -2.35 -9.85
N HIS A 175 3.10 -3.64 -9.63
CA HIS A 175 2.45 -4.38 -8.55
C HIS A 175 3.27 -4.33 -7.24
N HIS A 176 4.58 -4.52 -7.34
CA HIS A 176 5.52 -4.27 -6.24
C HIS A 176 6.93 -3.98 -6.79
N LEU A 177 7.77 -3.40 -5.95
CA LEU A 177 9.21 -3.27 -6.20
C LEU A 177 9.99 -3.60 -4.93
N VAL A 178 11.19 -4.11 -5.11
CA VAL A 178 12.13 -4.42 -4.04
C VAL A 178 13.50 -3.89 -4.42
N LEU A 179 14.15 -3.17 -3.52
CA LEU A 179 15.56 -2.88 -3.63
C LEU A 179 16.31 -3.82 -2.69
N TYR A 180 17.16 -4.67 -3.25
CA TYR A 180 18.00 -5.61 -2.52
C TYR A 180 19.41 -5.06 -2.29
N GLU A 181 20.02 -5.44 -1.17
CA GLU A 181 21.44 -5.28 -0.90
C GLU A 181 22.17 -6.56 -1.29
N CYS A 182 23.23 -6.43 -2.09
CA CYS A 182 24.07 -7.58 -2.42
C CYS A 182 24.97 -7.99 -1.26
N ASP A 183 25.24 -9.30 -1.15
CA ASP A 183 26.30 -9.81 -0.29
C ASP A 183 27.63 -9.04 -0.57
N PRO A 184 28.43 -8.67 0.44
CA PRO A 184 29.70 -7.96 0.25
C PRO A 184 30.71 -8.67 -0.66
N ALA A 185 30.58 -9.99 -0.83
CA ALA A 185 31.36 -10.83 -1.73
C ALA A 185 30.85 -10.84 -3.18
N ALA A 186 29.69 -10.24 -3.47
CA ALA A 186 29.20 -10.10 -4.83
C ALA A 186 30.16 -9.23 -5.66
N VAL A 187 30.49 -9.71 -6.86
CA VAL A 187 31.37 -9.03 -7.81
C VAL A 187 30.67 -8.95 -9.15
N PHE A 188 30.50 -7.73 -9.65
CA PHE A 188 30.01 -7.44 -10.99
C PHE A 188 31.09 -6.71 -11.80
N ASP A 189 30.94 -6.73 -13.12
CA ASP A 189 31.68 -5.84 -14.00
C ASP A 189 31.01 -4.46 -13.98
N ASP A 190 31.67 -3.48 -13.34
CA ASP A 190 31.19 -2.09 -13.24
C ASP A 190 30.92 -1.43 -14.60
N THR A 191 31.52 -1.94 -15.68
CA THR A 191 31.33 -1.39 -17.04
C THR A 191 30.08 -1.94 -17.73
N ASN A 192 29.52 -3.04 -17.23
CA ASN A 192 28.38 -3.73 -17.80
C ASN A 192 27.53 -4.41 -16.72
N LEU A 193 26.89 -3.59 -15.87
CA LEU A 193 26.00 -4.08 -14.84
C LEU A 193 24.73 -4.72 -15.46
N PRO A 194 24.28 -5.90 -14.96
CA PRO A 194 23.08 -6.55 -15.47
C PRO A 194 21.82 -5.68 -15.37
N ASP A 195 21.02 -5.67 -16.44
CA ASP A 195 19.79 -4.88 -16.56
C ASP A 195 18.81 -5.61 -17.52
N ASP A 196 18.08 -6.60 -17.01
CA ASP A 196 17.23 -7.48 -17.83
C ASP A 196 16.10 -8.11 -17.00
N VAL A 197 15.24 -8.88 -17.65
CA VAL A 197 14.29 -9.79 -16.99
C VAL A 197 15.03 -10.64 -15.95
N CYS A 198 14.48 -10.70 -14.74
CA CYS A 198 15.16 -11.30 -13.58
C CYS A 198 15.65 -12.73 -13.83
N ASP A 199 14.87 -13.55 -14.55
CA ASP A 199 15.25 -14.92 -14.88
C ASP A 199 16.54 -15.01 -15.70
N ASN A 200 16.79 -14.06 -16.60
CA ASN A 200 17.99 -14.04 -17.45
C ASN A 200 19.26 -13.70 -16.64
N VAL A 201 19.10 -12.92 -15.57
CA VAL A 201 20.22 -12.42 -14.75
C VAL A 201 20.28 -13.09 -13.37
N TYR A 202 19.40 -14.06 -13.09
CA TYR A 202 19.28 -14.70 -11.78
C TYR A 202 20.61 -15.27 -11.27
N ALA A 203 21.40 -15.90 -12.15
CA ALA A 203 22.72 -16.41 -11.82
C ALA A 203 23.67 -15.32 -11.28
N HIS A 204 23.46 -14.05 -11.64
CA HIS A 204 24.23 -12.91 -11.17
C HIS A 204 23.62 -12.26 -9.92
N VAL A 205 22.28 -12.20 -9.81
CA VAL A 205 21.61 -11.42 -8.75
C VAL A 205 21.15 -12.24 -7.54
N HIS A 206 21.12 -13.58 -7.62
CA HIS A 206 20.62 -14.42 -6.52
C HIS A 206 21.34 -14.21 -5.18
N MET A 207 22.62 -13.80 -5.20
CA MET A 207 23.40 -13.45 -4.01
C MET A 207 22.94 -12.16 -3.31
N CYS A 208 22.05 -11.38 -3.95
CA CYS A 208 21.50 -10.14 -3.40
C CYS A 208 20.09 -10.34 -2.84
N MET A 209 19.32 -11.27 -3.40
CA MET A 209 17.87 -11.41 -3.16
C MET A 209 17.50 -11.98 -1.77
N SER A 210 18.42 -11.95 -0.80
CA SER A 210 18.20 -12.37 0.58
C SER A 210 18.09 -11.19 1.56
N ASN A 211 18.56 -10.00 1.19
CA ASN A 211 18.56 -8.83 2.07
C ASN A 211 17.90 -7.64 1.36
N SER A 212 16.78 -7.17 1.90
CA SER A 212 16.01 -6.06 1.31
C SER A 212 16.39 -4.74 1.98
N ALA A 213 16.71 -3.73 1.19
CA ALA A 213 16.81 -2.35 1.66
C ALA A 213 15.41 -1.75 1.86
N ILE A 214 14.54 -1.89 0.84
CA ILE A 214 13.16 -1.39 0.83
C ILE A 214 12.27 -2.33 0.03
N VAL A 215 11.01 -2.45 0.46
CA VAL A 215 9.93 -3.14 -0.26
C VAL A 215 8.75 -2.19 -0.36
N TRP A 216 8.15 -2.10 -1.54
CA TRP A 216 6.87 -1.42 -1.75
C TRP A 216 5.93 -2.31 -2.54
N ALA A 217 4.63 -2.26 -2.23
CA ALA A 217 3.58 -2.95 -2.97
C ALA A 217 2.33 -2.08 -3.09
N VAL A 218 1.44 -2.44 -4.01
CA VAL A 218 0.15 -1.77 -4.20
C VAL A 218 -0.59 -1.55 -2.88
N GLY A 219 -1.02 -0.30 -2.64
CA GLY A 219 -1.68 0.12 -1.41
C GLY A 219 -0.75 0.70 -0.34
N GLY A 220 0.57 0.54 -0.48
CA GLY A 220 1.55 1.27 0.32
C GLY A 220 1.66 2.74 -0.08
N ASP A 221 2.04 3.59 0.88
CA ASP A 221 2.29 5.01 0.62
C ASP A 221 3.49 5.17 -0.32
N ASP A 222 3.44 6.21 -1.16
CA ASP A 222 4.56 6.50 -2.07
C ASP A 222 5.76 7.10 -1.34
N ILE A 223 5.56 7.69 -0.16
CA ILE A 223 6.61 8.31 0.64
C ILE A 223 6.54 7.73 2.03
N GLU A 224 7.64 7.13 2.47
CA GLU A 224 7.80 6.66 3.85
C GLU A 224 8.92 7.44 4.52
N GLU A 225 8.60 8.05 5.67
CA GLU A 225 9.58 8.68 6.53
C GLU A 225 10.06 7.71 7.61
N PHE A 226 11.37 7.64 7.81
CA PHE A 226 11.95 6.77 8.83
C PHE A 226 11.95 7.43 10.22
N PRO A 227 11.91 6.66 11.32
CA PRO A 227 11.90 7.18 12.70
C PRO A 227 13.02 8.18 12.98
N GLU A 228 12.77 9.21 13.78
CA GLU A 228 13.74 10.30 14.02
C GLU A 228 15.11 9.81 14.55
N GLU A 229 15.10 8.70 15.29
CA GLU A 229 16.25 8.06 15.89
C GLU A 229 17.05 7.15 14.94
N ALA A 230 16.48 6.74 13.80
CA ALA A 230 17.07 5.75 12.90
C ALA A 230 17.07 6.19 11.44
N GLY A 231 18.12 5.87 10.70
CA GLY A 231 18.17 6.13 9.26
C GLY A 231 18.81 4.98 8.50
N TYR A 232 18.39 4.78 7.26
CA TYR A 232 18.90 3.69 6.44
C TYR A 232 20.35 3.98 6.01
N PRO A 233 21.33 3.14 6.36
CA PRO A 233 22.74 3.40 6.08
C PRO A 233 23.04 3.23 4.59
N ILE A 234 23.61 4.26 3.97
CA ILE A 234 24.00 4.26 2.56
C ILE A 234 25.31 5.03 2.37
N GLY A 235 26.22 4.52 1.54
CA GLY A 235 27.53 5.13 1.30
C GLY A 235 28.59 4.13 0.85
N GLY A 236 29.73 4.66 0.41
CA GLY A 236 30.83 3.89 -0.18
C GLY A 236 31.79 3.23 0.82
N ASP A 237 31.75 3.59 2.10
CA ASP A 237 32.53 2.96 3.18
C ASP A 237 31.78 1.80 3.88
N LEU A 238 30.57 1.49 3.41
CA LEU A 238 29.78 0.34 3.87
C LEU A 238 30.18 -0.95 3.13
N PRO A 239 29.93 -2.13 3.71
CA PRO A 239 30.20 -3.41 3.04
C PRO A 239 29.38 -3.64 1.76
N VAL A 240 28.20 -3.01 1.64
CA VAL A 240 27.28 -3.17 0.50
C VAL A 240 27.82 -2.38 -0.69
N LYS A 241 28.26 -3.12 -1.72
CA LYS A 241 28.83 -2.54 -2.95
C LYS A 241 27.84 -2.39 -4.07
N TYR A 242 26.80 -3.23 -4.08
CA TYR A 242 25.82 -3.32 -5.15
C TYR A 242 24.42 -3.47 -4.59
N TYR A 243 23.47 -2.99 -5.38
CA TYR A 243 22.04 -3.08 -5.13
C TYR A 243 21.35 -3.70 -6.34
N VAL A 244 20.23 -4.38 -6.13
CA VAL A 244 19.37 -4.89 -7.22
C VAL A 244 17.98 -4.34 -7.05
N LEU A 245 17.52 -3.56 -8.01
CA LEU A 245 16.11 -3.14 -8.09
C LEU A 245 15.35 -4.21 -8.87
N GLU A 246 14.46 -4.91 -8.20
CA GLU A 246 13.45 -5.77 -8.81
C GLU A 246 12.12 -5.03 -8.90
N ILE A 247 11.46 -5.11 -10.04
CA ILE A 247 10.11 -4.58 -10.25
C ILE A 247 9.23 -5.69 -10.83
N HIS A 248 8.13 -5.98 -10.15
CA HIS A 248 7.09 -6.86 -10.66
C HIS A 248 5.99 -6.05 -11.34
N TYR A 249 5.82 -6.29 -12.64
CA TYR A 249 4.73 -5.78 -13.44
C TYR A 249 3.63 -6.83 -13.56
N ASP A 250 2.42 -6.48 -13.13
CA ASP A 250 1.19 -7.23 -13.34
C ASP A 250 0.41 -6.57 -14.48
N ASN A 251 0.31 -7.25 -15.63
CA ASN A 251 -0.33 -6.75 -16.84
C ASN A 251 -1.46 -7.69 -17.28
N PRO A 252 -2.54 -7.84 -16.48
CA PRO A 252 -3.62 -8.79 -16.76
C PRO A 252 -4.38 -8.46 -18.06
N ARG A 253 -4.33 -7.20 -18.50
CA ARG A 253 -4.92 -6.74 -19.77
C ARG A 253 -3.99 -6.88 -20.97
N ARG A 254 -2.75 -7.33 -20.77
CA ARG A 254 -1.72 -7.53 -21.80
C ARG A 254 -1.54 -6.31 -22.70
N THR A 255 -1.54 -5.13 -22.07
CA THR A 255 -1.40 -3.85 -22.76
C THR A 255 -0.02 -3.74 -23.42
N LEU A 256 0.02 -3.15 -24.61
CA LEU A 256 1.24 -3.00 -25.42
C LEU A 256 1.80 -1.58 -25.32
N ASN A 257 3.07 -1.43 -25.71
CA ASN A 257 3.76 -0.14 -25.86
C ASN A 257 3.80 0.70 -24.57
N ARG A 258 3.85 0.04 -23.42
CA ARG A 258 4.04 0.67 -22.12
C ARG A 258 5.53 0.89 -21.91
N ILE A 259 5.91 2.13 -21.62
CA ILE A 259 7.29 2.51 -21.31
C ILE A 259 7.28 2.98 -19.87
N ASP A 260 8.14 2.39 -19.06
CA ASP A 260 8.20 2.62 -17.64
C ASP A 260 9.59 3.06 -17.19
N SER A 261 9.61 3.94 -16.20
CA SER A 261 10.82 4.35 -15.51
C SER A 261 10.58 4.25 -14.01
N THR A 262 10.13 3.12 -13.48
CA THR A 262 9.84 3.00 -12.05
C THR A 262 11.12 2.86 -11.22
N GLY A 263 11.05 3.27 -9.96
CA GLY A 263 12.12 3.00 -9.00
C GLY A 263 11.88 3.63 -7.64
N VAL A 264 12.97 3.82 -6.90
CA VAL A 264 12.96 4.37 -5.54
C VAL A 264 13.99 5.49 -5.40
N ARG A 265 13.61 6.55 -4.70
CA ARG A 265 14.46 7.65 -4.26
C ARG A 265 14.68 7.56 -2.77
N PHE A 266 15.92 7.72 -2.32
CA PHE A 266 16.21 8.00 -0.92
C PHE A 266 16.51 9.48 -0.72
N TYR A 267 15.96 10.06 0.35
CA TYR A 267 16.32 11.40 0.82
C TYR A 267 17.37 11.30 1.91
N ILE A 268 18.49 11.98 1.74
CA ILE A 268 19.66 11.84 2.60
C ILE A 268 19.65 12.92 3.66
N GLY A 269 19.71 12.48 4.92
CA GLY A 269 19.83 13.35 6.07
C GLY A 269 21.12 14.16 6.06
N LYS A 270 21.08 15.35 6.68
CA LYS A 270 22.25 16.20 6.85
C LYS A 270 23.26 15.59 7.83
N GLU A 271 22.76 14.93 8.86
CA GLU A 271 23.54 14.30 9.92
C GLU A 271 23.20 12.81 10.04
N LEU A 272 24.10 12.04 10.65
CA LEU A 272 23.81 10.65 11.03
C LEU A 272 22.82 10.62 12.19
N ARG A 273 21.81 9.74 12.09
CA ARG A 273 20.91 9.43 13.21
C ARG A 273 21.58 8.45 14.17
N GLN A 274 20.99 8.29 15.36
CA GLN A 274 21.55 7.47 16.44
C GLN A 274 21.71 6.00 16.04
N TYR A 275 20.77 5.46 15.27
CA TYR A 275 20.72 4.05 14.90
C TYR A 275 20.68 3.87 13.37
N ASP A 276 21.19 2.71 12.94
CA ASP A 276 21.09 2.26 11.56
C ASP A 276 19.76 1.50 11.44
N LEU A 277 18.95 1.90 10.46
CA LEU A 277 17.72 1.19 10.11
C LEU A 277 18.08 -0.10 9.38
N GLY A 278 17.45 -1.21 9.76
CA GLY A 278 17.56 -2.49 9.06
C GLY A 278 16.20 -3.05 8.70
N PHE A 279 16.17 -3.99 7.77
CA PHE A 279 14.96 -4.69 7.34
C PHE A 279 14.95 -6.12 7.90
N LEU A 280 13.80 -6.55 8.42
CA LEU A 280 13.59 -7.92 8.90
C LEU A 280 12.41 -8.53 8.16
N SER A 281 12.69 -9.54 7.34
CA SER A 281 11.66 -10.37 6.71
C SER A 281 11.28 -11.53 7.63
N PHE A 282 9.98 -11.74 7.85
CA PHE A 282 9.46 -12.87 8.60
C PHE A 282 8.36 -13.58 7.83
N GLY A 283 8.38 -14.91 7.83
CA GLY A 283 7.33 -15.71 7.20
C GLY A 283 7.85 -16.96 6.51
N THR A 284 7.00 -17.53 5.66
CA THR A 284 7.35 -18.67 4.82
C THR A 284 7.82 -18.18 3.46
N GLY A 285 8.94 -18.73 2.97
CA GLY A 285 9.47 -18.38 1.65
C GLY A 285 8.54 -18.81 0.50
N PRO A 286 8.73 -18.29 -0.72
CA PRO A 286 7.87 -18.55 -1.87
C PRO A 286 8.06 -19.95 -2.50
N ASN A 287 8.70 -20.90 -1.79
CA ASN A 287 8.93 -22.23 -2.31
C ASN A 287 7.60 -23.02 -2.30
N PRO A 288 7.17 -23.63 -3.43
CA PRO A 288 5.97 -24.46 -3.47
C PRO A 288 5.98 -25.64 -2.48
N SER A 289 7.17 -26.07 -2.04
CA SER A 289 7.35 -27.11 -1.01
C SER A 289 7.23 -26.58 0.41
N SER A 290 7.28 -25.26 0.64
CA SER A 290 7.19 -24.66 1.98
C SER A 290 5.77 -24.29 2.40
N LEU A 291 4.84 -24.10 1.45
CA LEU A 291 3.44 -23.81 1.76
C LEU A 291 2.49 -24.34 0.69
N ALA A 292 1.47 -25.10 1.10
CA ALA A 292 0.36 -25.53 0.25
C ALA A 292 -0.98 -25.32 0.98
N ILE A 293 -1.89 -24.56 0.36
CA ILE A 293 -3.23 -24.32 0.89
C ILE A 293 -4.21 -25.28 0.18
N PRO A 294 -4.94 -26.14 0.90
CA PRO A 294 -5.91 -27.03 0.30
C PRO A 294 -7.01 -26.27 -0.46
N PRO A 295 -7.44 -26.75 -1.65
CA PRO A 295 -8.56 -26.14 -2.35
C PRO A 295 -9.83 -26.23 -1.49
N GLN A 296 -10.69 -25.21 -1.57
CA GLN A 296 -11.96 -25.10 -0.84
C GLN A 296 -11.84 -24.95 0.70
N ALA A 297 -10.64 -24.72 1.23
CA ALA A 297 -10.51 -24.35 2.64
C ALA A 297 -11.17 -22.98 2.89
N ASN A 298 -12.19 -22.95 3.77
CA ASN A 298 -12.82 -21.69 4.20
C ASN A 298 -11.87 -20.81 5.01
N GLN A 299 -10.94 -21.42 5.73
CA GLN A 299 -9.87 -20.77 6.49
C GLN A 299 -8.69 -21.75 6.59
N PHE A 300 -7.47 -21.26 6.43
CA PHE A 300 -6.24 -22.02 6.60
C PHE A 300 -5.20 -21.13 7.29
N VAL A 301 -4.64 -21.59 8.41
CA VAL A 301 -3.67 -20.82 9.21
C VAL A 301 -2.27 -21.32 8.89
N VAL A 302 -1.36 -20.39 8.62
CA VAL A 302 0.06 -20.67 8.38
C VAL A 302 0.86 -20.00 9.48
N ASP A 303 1.45 -20.82 10.34
CA ASP A 303 2.33 -20.34 11.39
C ASP A 303 3.77 -20.34 10.91
N SER A 304 4.48 -19.22 11.15
CA SER A 304 5.92 -19.10 10.94
C SER A 304 6.58 -18.74 12.27
N TYR A 305 7.81 -19.20 12.51
CA TYR A 305 8.49 -19.03 13.80
C TYR A 305 9.94 -18.59 13.61
N CYS A 306 10.38 -17.61 14.41
CA CYS A 306 11.79 -17.28 14.56
C CYS A 306 12.29 -18.07 15.76
N SER A 307 13.11 -19.09 15.53
CA SER A 307 13.57 -19.94 16.64
C SER A 307 14.44 -19.12 17.60
N PRO A 308 14.43 -19.42 18.91
CA PRO A 308 15.33 -18.75 19.86
C PRO A 308 16.82 -18.86 19.52
N ARG A 309 17.22 -19.84 18.68
CA ARG A 309 18.61 -19.96 18.19
C ARG A 309 18.97 -18.90 17.16
N ALA A 310 17.98 -18.33 16.46
CA ALA A 310 18.18 -17.27 15.47
C ALA A 310 18.23 -15.87 16.11
N THR A 311 17.83 -15.74 17.38
CA THR A 311 17.79 -14.47 18.12
C THR A 311 18.80 -14.40 19.28
N GLN A 312 19.61 -15.44 19.47
CA GLN A 312 20.70 -15.53 20.46
C GLN A 312 22.03 -15.23 19.80
#